data_AF-A0A9D6LSJ9-F1
#
_entry.id   AF-A0A9D6LSJ9-F1
#
_cell.length_a   1.000
_cell.length_b   1.000
_cell.length_c   1.000
_cell.angle_alpha   90.00
_cell.angle_beta   90.00
_cell.angle_gamma   90.00
#
_symmetry.space_group_name_H-M   'P 1'
#
loop_
_entity.id
_entity.type
_entity.pdbx_description
1 polymer ?
#
loop_
_entity_poly.entity_id
_entity_poly.type
_entity_poly.pdbx_seq_one_letter_code
_entity_poly.pdbx_strand_id
1 'polypeptide(L)'
;MKKVAKPGEEKTRSANNPVKLVIVGGGRGGRALVELLYNDPTVKIVGIADLNPKAPGMLLAKRLKIPHTADYRKLLRHDRVDIVMDVTKNPAIGRDIATIAPNAEVIGGYSARLMWDMVEARIKSREEIERLLIEYQSLYDLGLKLTASENPEKLYQTIVDYATSLTNTPAGSLTIFEEKRGEMSLAAVKGVSRRFSNKTRWKVRQGGLTSHILNQDQPLAVQDIKRHPKFDNPIMLREGIRSLIASPLKTEGRIVGILYVDDFKPRQFTTREISLLSLLSTFAAMAIEKTKLLESTRQLAITDELTGLYNHRHFRQQLNIEINRADRYGRSLSLMMIDIDYFKHYNDTNGHLKGNEVLKEVGRILKEISREVDIVARYGGEEFSIIMPETKRRRALALSERLRKRIASHKFENARKQPNKKLTVSVGAASYPESAGTAFDLIAEADKALYEAKRAGRNTVCVSRRKSRTTDRPPPHRLRQT
;
A
#
# COMPACT_ATOMS: atom_id res chain seq x y z
N MET A 1 69.17 49.15 -12.94
CA MET A 1 68.05 49.53 -13.84
C MET A 1 67.42 48.22 -14.32
N LYS A 2 66.14 47.86 -14.18
CA LYS A 2 64.86 48.57 -14.03
C LYS A 2 63.98 47.82 -13.01
N LYS A 3 63.14 48.56 -12.27
CA LYS A 3 62.12 48.01 -11.35
C LYS A 3 61.08 47.21 -12.15
N VAL A 4 60.83 45.98 -11.74
CA VAL A 4 59.68 45.16 -12.16
C VAL A 4 58.45 45.67 -11.39
N ALA A 5 57.41 46.09 -12.11
CA ALA A 5 56.12 46.48 -11.53
C ALA A 5 55.38 45.23 -11.04
N LYS A 6 54.87 45.27 -9.80
CA LYS A 6 54.05 44.20 -9.20
C LYS A 6 52.67 44.12 -9.90
N PRO A 7 52.07 42.93 -10.05
CA PRO A 7 50.67 42.79 -10.44
C PRO A 7 49.79 43.42 -9.35
N GLY A 8 48.79 44.20 -9.76
CA GLY A 8 47.87 44.87 -8.86
C GLY A 8 47.06 43.88 -8.03
N GLU A 9 46.99 44.12 -6.72
CA GLU A 9 46.09 43.46 -5.79
C GLU A 9 44.63 43.84 -6.13
N GLU A 10 43.87 42.90 -6.69
CA GLU A 10 42.41 43.00 -6.76
C GLU A 10 41.85 42.86 -5.33
N LYS A 11 41.44 43.98 -4.74
CA LYS A 11 40.71 44.00 -3.47
C LYS A 11 39.35 43.34 -3.67
N THR A 12 39.18 42.10 -3.21
CA THR A 12 37.87 41.50 -2.98
C THR A 12 37.03 42.40 -2.08
N ARG A 13 35.96 42.99 -2.63
CA ARG A 13 35.04 43.90 -1.91
C ARG A 13 34.19 43.09 -0.91
N SER A 14 34.01 43.61 0.30
CA SER A 14 33.19 42.98 1.35
C SER A 14 31.70 43.33 1.18
N ALA A 15 30.81 42.57 1.83
CA ALA A 15 29.35 42.80 1.85
C ALA A 15 28.95 44.21 2.33
N ASN A 16 29.86 44.97 2.96
CA ASN A 16 29.62 46.36 3.38
C ASN A 16 29.70 47.38 2.23
N ASN A 17 30.10 46.98 1.01
CA ASN A 17 30.13 47.89 -0.14
C ASN A 17 29.74 47.15 -1.43
N PRO A 18 28.43 46.97 -1.69
CA PRO A 18 27.95 46.19 -2.82
C PRO A 18 28.30 46.86 -4.15
N VAL A 19 28.54 46.03 -5.17
CA VAL A 19 28.82 46.48 -6.54
C VAL A 19 27.61 47.19 -7.11
N LYS A 20 27.75 48.45 -7.50
CA LYS A 20 26.67 49.23 -8.09
C LYS A 20 26.51 48.89 -9.58
N LEU A 21 25.40 48.22 -9.92
CA LEU A 21 25.11 47.68 -11.24
C LEU A 21 24.00 48.47 -11.94
N VAL A 22 24.22 48.84 -13.21
CA VAL A 22 23.17 49.32 -14.14
C VAL A 22 22.92 48.25 -15.20
N ILE A 23 21.64 47.99 -15.49
CA ILE A 23 21.22 47.08 -16.57
C ILE A 23 20.66 47.91 -17.73
N VAL A 24 21.21 47.75 -18.92
CA VAL A 24 20.73 48.40 -20.15
C VAL A 24 20.08 47.33 -21.03
N GLY A 25 18.77 47.46 -21.23
CA GLY A 25 17.87 46.47 -21.82
C GLY A 25 17.01 45.80 -20.76
N GLY A 26 15.71 46.04 -20.79
CA GLY A 26 14.67 45.55 -19.88
C GLY A 26 13.77 44.46 -20.48
N GLY A 27 14.19 43.82 -21.58
CA GLY A 27 13.53 42.63 -22.14
C GLY A 27 13.57 41.40 -21.20
N ARG A 28 13.38 40.19 -21.75
CA ARG A 28 13.42 38.95 -20.96
C ARG A 28 14.75 38.77 -20.20
N GLY A 29 15.87 39.05 -20.86
CA GLY A 29 17.21 39.00 -20.24
C GLY A 29 17.38 39.98 -19.09
N GLY A 30 17.03 41.25 -19.31
CA GLY A 30 17.10 42.29 -18.28
C GLY A 30 16.23 42.00 -17.06
N ARG A 31 15.01 41.50 -17.27
CA ARG A 31 14.13 41.08 -16.17
C ARG A 31 14.78 39.99 -15.30
N ALA A 32 15.27 38.93 -15.92
CA ALA A 32 15.83 37.79 -15.21
C ALA A 32 17.14 38.15 -14.47
N LEU A 33 17.95 39.06 -15.01
CA LEU A 33 19.09 39.63 -14.29
C LEU A 33 18.65 40.39 -13.04
N VAL A 34 17.56 41.16 -13.12
CA VAL A 34 16.97 41.81 -11.94
C VAL A 34 16.50 40.76 -10.92
N GLU A 35 15.76 39.73 -11.34
CA GLU A 35 15.28 38.68 -10.43
C GLU A 35 16.42 37.90 -9.76
N LEU A 36 17.52 37.67 -10.47
CA LEU A 36 18.70 36.97 -9.97
C LEU A 36 19.49 37.80 -8.95
N LEU A 37 19.73 39.08 -9.25
CA LEU A 37 20.70 39.91 -8.50
C LEU A 37 20.07 40.84 -7.47
N TYR A 38 18.75 41.05 -7.50
CA TYR A 38 18.10 42.05 -6.62
C TYR A 38 18.27 41.77 -5.12
N ASN A 39 18.30 40.49 -4.73
CA ASN A 39 18.47 40.08 -3.32
C ASN A 39 19.91 39.63 -3.00
N ASP A 40 20.86 39.77 -3.94
CA ASP A 40 22.24 39.39 -3.70
C ASP A 40 22.94 40.47 -2.86
N PRO A 41 23.48 40.16 -1.67
CA PRO A 41 24.10 41.15 -0.80
C PRO A 41 25.39 41.76 -1.38
N THR A 42 25.97 41.16 -2.43
CA THR A 42 27.18 41.64 -3.09
C THR A 42 26.90 42.62 -4.23
N VAL A 43 25.64 42.75 -4.68
CA VAL A 43 25.24 43.58 -5.83
C VAL A 43 24.11 44.52 -5.45
N LYS A 44 24.23 45.80 -5.82
CA LYS A 44 23.16 46.79 -5.73
C LYS A 44 22.76 47.23 -7.12
N ILE A 45 21.56 46.85 -7.56
CA ILE A 45 21.00 47.33 -8.82
C ILE A 45 20.59 48.80 -8.64
N VAL A 46 21.37 49.72 -9.21
CA VAL A 46 21.14 51.17 -9.08
C VAL A 46 20.26 51.72 -10.19
N GLY A 47 20.03 50.96 -11.27
CA GLY A 47 18.97 51.26 -12.20
C GLY A 47 18.86 50.32 -13.40
N ILE A 48 17.72 50.39 -14.09
CA ILE A 48 17.49 49.70 -15.35
C ILE A 48 16.99 50.66 -16.42
N ALA A 49 17.41 50.47 -17.67
CA ALA A 49 16.92 51.29 -18.77
C ALA A 49 16.48 50.47 -19.97
N ASP A 50 15.34 50.83 -20.57
CA ASP A 50 14.86 50.26 -21.83
C ASP A 50 13.97 51.30 -22.54
N LEU A 51 14.08 51.38 -23.87
CA LEU A 51 13.26 52.26 -24.70
C LEU A 51 11.77 51.92 -24.61
N ASN A 52 11.43 50.65 -24.36
CA ASN A 52 10.08 50.17 -24.15
C ASN A 52 9.72 50.21 -22.65
N PRO A 53 8.91 51.18 -22.17
CA PRO A 53 8.52 51.25 -20.76
C PRO A 53 7.65 50.07 -20.30
N LYS A 54 7.08 49.30 -21.23
CA LYS A 54 6.31 48.07 -20.96
C LYS A 54 7.18 46.82 -20.97
N ALA A 55 8.49 46.93 -21.16
CA ALA A 55 9.37 45.76 -21.16
C ALA A 55 9.32 45.04 -19.78
N PRO A 56 9.42 43.70 -19.73
CA PRO A 56 9.20 42.94 -18.50
C PRO A 56 10.09 43.33 -17.32
N GLY A 57 11.34 43.74 -17.59
CA GLY A 57 12.30 44.22 -16.60
C GLY A 57 11.99 45.63 -16.10
N MET A 58 11.45 46.51 -16.96
CA MET A 58 11.01 47.86 -16.59
C MET A 58 9.81 47.79 -15.63
N LEU A 59 8.83 46.92 -15.94
CA LEU A 59 7.67 46.68 -15.07
C LEU A 59 8.09 46.10 -13.71
N LEU A 60 9.06 45.18 -13.70
CA LEU A 60 9.60 44.60 -12.47
C LEU A 60 10.34 45.65 -11.63
N ALA A 61 11.19 46.48 -12.25
CA ALA A 61 11.90 47.55 -11.57
C ALA A 61 10.96 48.57 -10.93
N LYS A 62 9.87 48.94 -11.63
CA LYS A 62 8.82 49.79 -11.06
C LYS A 62 8.21 49.17 -9.80
N ARG A 63 7.90 47.87 -9.83
CA ARG A 63 7.35 47.14 -8.66
C ARG A 63 8.34 47.08 -7.49
N LEU A 64 9.63 46.87 -7.79
CA LEU A 64 10.71 46.78 -6.81
C LEU A 64 11.28 48.15 -6.39
N LYS A 65 10.72 49.27 -6.90
CA LYS A 65 11.20 50.64 -6.67
C LYS A 65 12.67 50.86 -7.06
N ILE A 66 13.16 50.11 -8.04
CA ILE A 66 14.48 50.32 -8.64
C ILE A 66 14.36 51.51 -9.61
N PRO A 67 15.32 52.46 -9.61
CA PRO A 67 15.34 53.55 -10.59
C PRO A 67 15.28 53.00 -12.02
N HIS A 68 14.37 53.54 -12.84
CA HIS A 68 14.18 53.07 -14.21
C HIS A 68 13.87 54.21 -15.15
N THR A 69 14.36 54.14 -16.39
CA THR A 69 14.20 55.21 -17.37
C THR A 69 14.32 54.71 -18.81
N ALA A 70 13.84 55.47 -19.78
CA ALA A 70 14.06 55.18 -21.20
C ALA A 70 15.49 55.54 -21.66
N ASP A 71 16.20 56.38 -20.91
CA ASP A 71 17.53 56.88 -21.26
C ASP A 71 18.58 56.47 -20.22
N TYR A 72 19.34 55.41 -20.53
CA TYR A 72 20.36 54.87 -19.63
C TYR A 72 21.41 55.92 -19.21
N ARG A 73 21.64 56.96 -20.02
CA ARG A 73 22.60 58.03 -19.70
C ARG A 73 22.24 58.76 -18.41
N LYS A 74 20.95 58.86 -18.09
CA LYS A 74 20.49 59.46 -16.84
C LYS A 74 20.92 58.64 -15.61
N LEU A 75 20.97 57.32 -15.73
CA LEU A 75 21.40 56.44 -14.64
C LEU A 75 22.91 56.51 -14.37
N LEU A 76 23.70 56.86 -15.38
CA LEU A 76 25.15 56.88 -15.31
C LEU A 76 25.75 58.21 -14.80
N ARG A 77 24.94 59.29 -14.72
CA ARG A 77 25.40 60.65 -14.39
C ARG A 77 25.37 61.01 -12.91
N HIS A 78 24.54 60.32 -12.11
CA HIS A 78 24.22 60.77 -10.74
C HIS A 78 24.93 59.98 -9.63
N ASP A 79 25.40 58.77 -9.92
CA ASP A 79 25.97 57.85 -8.94
C ASP A 79 27.21 57.16 -9.54
N ARG A 80 28.22 56.86 -8.72
CA ARG A 80 29.36 56.04 -9.17
C ARG A 80 28.84 54.62 -9.49
N VAL A 81 28.78 54.27 -10.77
CA VAL A 81 28.43 52.91 -11.23
C VAL A 81 29.71 52.09 -11.38
N ASP A 82 29.68 50.86 -10.89
CA ASP A 82 30.83 49.95 -10.99
C ASP A 82 30.75 49.06 -12.24
N ILE A 83 29.56 48.55 -12.55
CA ILE A 83 29.32 47.67 -13.70
C ILE A 83 28.09 48.14 -14.49
N VAL A 84 28.18 48.11 -15.82
CA VAL A 84 27.05 48.25 -16.73
C VAL A 84 26.88 46.97 -17.55
N MET A 85 25.76 46.28 -17.37
CA MET A 85 25.40 45.12 -18.18
C MET A 85 24.52 45.57 -19.35
N ASP A 86 25.07 45.53 -20.58
CA ASP A 86 24.33 45.80 -21.81
C ASP A 86 23.80 44.50 -22.43
N VAL A 87 22.50 44.30 -22.31
CA VAL A 87 21.77 43.16 -22.89
C VAL A 87 20.94 43.53 -24.12
N THR A 88 21.15 44.71 -24.71
CA THR A 88 20.41 45.21 -25.88
C THR A 88 20.93 44.69 -27.22
N LYS A 89 22.12 44.08 -27.23
CA LYS A 89 22.88 43.67 -28.43
C LYS A 89 23.33 44.84 -29.34
N ASN A 90 23.28 46.09 -28.85
CA ASN A 90 23.70 47.26 -29.64
C ASN A 90 25.15 47.68 -29.31
N PRO A 91 26.13 47.43 -30.20
CA PRO A 91 27.53 47.75 -29.94
C PRO A 91 27.82 49.27 -29.84
N ALA A 92 26.89 50.13 -30.27
CA ALA A 92 27.01 51.58 -30.07
C ALA A 92 26.82 51.98 -28.60
N ILE A 93 26.03 51.22 -27.83
CA ILE A 93 25.75 51.50 -26.42
C ILE A 93 27.01 51.31 -25.57
N GLY A 94 27.78 50.23 -25.80
CA GLY A 94 29.06 50.02 -25.11
C GLY A 94 30.07 51.16 -25.31
N ARG A 95 30.18 51.69 -26.54
CA ARG A 95 31.06 52.84 -26.86
C ARG A 95 30.61 54.13 -26.17
N ASP A 96 29.30 54.36 -26.13
CA ASP A 96 28.71 55.53 -25.47
C ASP A 96 28.87 55.46 -23.94
N ILE A 97 28.69 54.28 -23.34
CA ILE A 97 28.90 54.07 -21.90
C ILE A 97 30.36 54.33 -21.52
N ALA A 98 31.34 53.85 -22.32
CA ALA A 98 32.75 54.09 -22.06
C ALA A 98 33.13 55.59 -22.03
N THR A 99 32.36 56.43 -22.73
CA THR A 99 32.55 57.89 -22.73
C THR A 99 31.89 58.55 -21.51
N ILE A 100 30.70 58.09 -21.13
CA ILE A 100 29.89 58.70 -20.06
C ILE A 100 30.33 58.23 -18.67
N ALA A 101 30.77 56.98 -18.53
CA ALA A 101 31.19 56.34 -17.29
C ALA A 101 32.50 55.56 -17.51
N PRO A 102 33.65 56.24 -17.72
CA PRO A 102 34.91 55.60 -18.09
C PRO A 102 35.49 54.66 -17.03
N ASN A 103 35.02 54.78 -15.78
CA ASN A 103 35.45 53.94 -14.66
C ASN A 103 34.54 52.72 -14.41
N ALA A 104 33.45 52.57 -15.19
CA ALA A 104 32.53 51.45 -15.07
C ALA A 104 32.93 50.33 -16.03
N GLU A 105 32.93 49.08 -15.55
CA GLU A 105 33.17 47.92 -16.39
C GLU A 105 31.91 47.62 -17.21
N VAL A 106 32.04 47.50 -18.54
CA VAL A 106 30.92 47.23 -19.44
C VAL A 106 30.90 45.77 -19.85
N ILE A 107 29.87 45.05 -19.43
CA ILE A 107 29.63 43.67 -19.85
C ILE A 107 28.55 43.70 -20.93
N GLY A 108 28.99 43.60 -22.19
CA GLY A 108 28.11 43.66 -23.37
C GLY A 108 28.43 42.59 -24.41
N GLY A 109 27.70 42.63 -25.53
CA GLY A 109 27.99 41.81 -26.70
C GLY A 109 27.97 40.30 -26.44
N TYR A 110 29.10 39.63 -26.69
CA TYR A 110 29.23 38.18 -26.53
C TYR A 110 29.28 37.74 -25.06
N SER A 111 29.96 38.49 -24.19
CA SER A 111 30.06 38.17 -22.76
C SER A 111 28.71 38.22 -22.05
N ALA A 112 27.89 39.23 -22.35
CA ALA A 112 26.52 39.32 -21.85
C ALA A 112 25.63 38.18 -22.38
N ARG A 113 25.84 37.73 -23.62
CA ARG A 113 25.12 36.58 -24.20
C ARG A 113 25.49 35.27 -23.51
N LEU A 114 26.78 35.01 -23.29
CA LEU A 114 27.23 33.82 -22.57
C LEU A 114 26.64 33.74 -21.16
N MET A 115 26.67 34.85 -20.41
CA MET A 115 26.05 34.90 -19.08
C MET A 115 24.53 34.66 -19.16
N TRP A 116 23.85 35.19 -20.18
CA TRP A 116 22.43 34.94 -20.38
C TRP A 116 22.14 33.46 -20.66
N ASP A 117 22.88 32.84 -21.57
CA ASP A 117 22.68 31.44 -21.94
C ASP A 117 22.91 30.52 -20.72
N MET A 118 23.88 30.85 -19.86
CA MET A 118 24.11 30.16 -18.58
C MET A 118 22.95 30.32 -17.59
N VAL A 119 22.41 31.54 -17.45
CA VAL A 119 21.25 31.81 -16.58
C VAL A 119 20.01 31.08 -17.09
N GLU A 120 19.76 31.12 -18.40
CA GLU A 120 18.62 30.44 -19.02
C GLU A 120 18.72 28.92 -18.87
N ALA A 121 19.91 28.34 -19.07
CA ALA A 121 20.16 26.92 -18.84
C ALA A 121 19.88 26.52 -17.38
N ARG A 122 20.30 27.36 -16.41
CA ARG A 122 20.06 27.13 -14.98
C ARG A 122 18.58 27.22 -14.61
N ILE A 123 17.83 28.17 -15.18
CA ILE A 123 16.39 28.29 -14.97
C ILE A 123 15.69 27.03 -15.50
N LYS A 124 15.99 26.61 -16.74
CA LYS A 124 15.41 25.38 -17.32
C LYS A 124 15.73 24.14 -16.49
N SER A 125 16.98 23.99 -16.06
CA SER A 125 17.39 22.86 -15.23
C SER A 125 16.68 22.85 -13.88
N ARG A 126 16.49 24.02 -13.25
CA ARG A 126 15.73 24.13 -12.01
C ARG A 126 14.27 23.76 -12.18
N GLU A 127 13.61 24.26 -13.23
CA GLU A 127 12.22 23.90 -13.55
C GLU A 127 12.04 22.41 -13.85
N GLU A 128 13.05 21.77 -14.43
CA GLU A 128 13.06 20.32 -14.66
C GLU A 128 13.22 19.54 -13.35
N ILE A 129 14.16 19.95 -12.49
CA ILE A 129 14.36 19.36 -11.15
C ILE A 129 13.09 19.52 -10.29
N GLU A 130 12.47 20.70 -10.28
CA GLU A 130 11.23 20.94 -9.52
C GLU A 130 10.09 20.05 -10.02
N ARG A 131 9.95 19.86 -11.34
CA ARG A 131 8.99 18.91 -11.91
C ARG A 131 9.27 17.46 -11.50
N LEU A 132 10.53 17.03 -11.58
CA LEU A 132 10.93 15.68 -11.17
C LEU A 132 10.69 15.44 -9.67
N LEU A 133 10.93 16.44 -8.82
CA LEU A 133 10.68 16.36 -7.38
C LEU A 133 9.19 16.16 -7.07
N ILE A 134 8.30 16.91 -7.72
CA ILE A 134 6.84 16.76 -7.54
C ILE A 134 6.38 15.36 -7.96
N GLU A 135 6.92 14.85 -9.07
CA GLU A 135 6.62 13.49 -9.55
C GLU A 135 7.13 12.43 -8.57
N TYR A 136 8.35 12.58 -8.06
CA TYR A 136 8.93 11.65 -7.08
C TYR A 136 8.17 11.65 -5.76
N GLN A 137 7.78 12.82 -5.24
CA GLN A 137 6.93 12.93 -4.06
C GLN A 137 5.58 12.25 -4.24
N SER A 138 4.94 12.45 -5.40
CA SER A 138 3.67 11.80 -5.72
C SER A 138 3.77 10.27 -5.71
N LEU A 139 4.88 9.73 -6.23
CA LEU A 139 5.16 8.29 -6.21
C LEU A 139 5.48 7.78 -4.80
N TYR A 140 6.21 8.55 -3.99
CA TYR A 140 6.50 8.20 -2.61
C TYR A 140 5.24 8.15 -1.74
N ASP A 141 4.40 9.19 -1.80
CA ASP A 141 3.11 9.23 -1.10
C ASP A 141 2.19 8.09 -1.53
N LEU A 142 2.27 7.69 -2.80
CA LEU A 142 1.58 6.53 -3.31
C LEU A 142 2.12 5.24 -2.67
N GLY A 143 3.44 5.07 -2.61
CA GLY A 143 4.07 3.95 -1.90
C GLY A 143 3.59 3.84 -0.44
N LEU A 144 3.47 4.97 0.26
CA LEU A 144 2.91 5.01 1.62
C LEU A 144 1.43 4.59 1.67
N LYS A 145 0.59 5.06 0.73
CA LYS A 145 -0.83 4.65 0.67
C LYS A 145 -1.00 3.17 0.38
N LEU A 146 -0.20 2.62 -0.53
CA LEU A 146 -0.24 1.20 -0.88
C LEU A 146 0.19 0.34 0.32
N THR A 147 1.26 0.72 1.00
CA THR A 147 1.75 -0.02 2.18
C THR A 147 0.85 0.11 3.40
N ALA A 148 -0.02 1.13 3.48
CA ALA A 148 -1.00 1.29 4.55
C ALA A 148 -2.26 0.40 4.39
N SER A 149 -2.50 -0.18 3.20
CA SER A 149 -3.69 -0.99 2.96
C SER A 149 -3.59 -2.36 3.64
N GLU A 150 -4.56 -2.67 4.51
CA GLU A 150 -4.66 -3.97 5.17
C GLU A 150 -5.56 -4.98 4.44
N ASN A 151 -6.34 -4.52 3.45
CA ASN A 151 -7.22 -5.38 2.65
C ASN A 151 -6.54 -5.71 1.30
N PRO A 152 -6.24 -7.00 1.02
CA PRO A 152 -5.59 -7.40 -0.23
C PRO A 152 -6.37 -7.01 -1.48
N GLU A 153 -7.68 -7.24 -1.53
CA GLU A 153 -8.50 -6.95 -2.72
C GLU A 153 -8.50 -5.45 -3.05
N LYS A 154 -8.69 -4.62 -2.02
CA LYS A 154 -8.63 -3.17 -2.18
C LYS A 154 -7.24 -2.70 -2.61
N LEU A 155 -6.18 -3.27 -2.05
CA LEU A 155 -4.80 -2.99 -2.45
C LEU A 155 -4.57 -3.33 -3.93
N TYR A 156 -4.96 -4.53 -4.35
CA TYR A 156 -4.79 -5.01 -5.72
C TYR A 156 -5.50 -4.12 -6.73
N GLN A 157 -6.76 -3.75 -6.44
CA GLN A 157 -7.51 -2.85 -7.31
C GLN A 157 -6.85 -1.47 -7.38
N THR A 158 -6.42 -0.93 -6.24
CA THR A 158 -5.72 0.36 -6.17
C THR A 158 -4.45 0.37 -7.02
N ILE A 159 -3.64 -0.69 -6.97
CA ILE A 159 -2.43 -0.83 -7.79
C ILE A 159 -2.75 -0.73 -9.28
N VAL A 160 -3.76 -1.47 -9.76
CA VAL A 160 -4.17 -1.45 -11.18
C VAL A 160 -4.72 -0.08 -11.58
N ASP A 161 -5.51 0.54 -10.71
CA ASP A 161 -6.06 1.88 -10.97
C ASP A 161 -4.97 2.94 -11.13
N TYR A 162 -3.94 2.89 -10.29
CA TYR A 162 -2.79 3.78 -10.42
C TYR A 162 -1.94 3.49 -11.64
N ALA A 163 -1.65 2.21 -11.91
CA ALA A 163 -0.86 1.81 -13.07
C ALA A 163 -1.48 2.31 -14.38
N THR A 164 -2.79 2.14 -14.53
CA THR A 164 -3.54 2.61 -15.70
C THR A 164 -3.59 4.13 -15.80
N SER A 165 -3.73 4.83 -14.68
CA SER A 165 -3.70 6.31 -14.64
C SER A 165 -2.32 6.88 -14.98
N LEU A 166 -1.24 6.30 -14.45
CA LEU A 166 0.14 6.77 -14.68
C LEU A 166 0.56 6.61 -16.15
N THR A 167 0.10 5.55 -16.80
CA THR A 167 0.44 5.24 -18.18
C THR A 167 -0.63 5.71 -19.17
N ASN A 168 -1.72 6.33 -18.70
CA ASN A 168 -2.87 6.74 -19.50
C ASN A 168 -3.33 5.60 -20.45
N THR A 169 -3.50 4.41 -19.88
CA THR A 169 -3.95 3.20 -20.59
C THR A 169 -5.40 2.87 -20.22
N PRO A 170 -6.20 2.37 -21.17
CA PRO A 170 -7.61 2.09 -20.92
C PRO A 170 -7.84 0.86 -20.03
N ALA A 171 -6.87 -0.06 -19.97
CA ALA A 171 -7.01 -1.33 -19.29
C ALA A 171 -5.74 -1.76 -18.56
N GLY A 172 -5.89 -2.66 -17.60
CA GLY A 172 -4.77 -3.24 -16.87
C GLY A 172 -5.20 -4.42 -16.00
N SER A 173 -4.23 -5.22 -15.59
CA SER A 173 -4.47 -6.35 -14.70
C SER A 173 -3.31 -6.64 -13.76
N LEU A 174 -3.63 -7.09 -12.55
CA LEU A 174 -2.66 -7.58 -11.58
C LEU A 174 -2.82 -9.08 -11.43
N THR A 175 -1.70 -9.77 -11.50
CA THR A 175 -1.63 -11.22 -11.35
C THR A 175 -0.67 -11.58 -10.23
N ILE A 176 -1.03 -12.56 -9.40
CA ILE A 176 -0.26 -12.96 -8.21
C ILE A 176 0.30 -14.36 -8.44
N PHE A 177 1.56 -14.55 -8.08
CA PHE A 177 2.22 -15.85 -8.12
C PHE A 177 2.05 -16.60 -6.80
N GLU A 178 1.70 -17.88 -6.89
CA GLU A 178 1.62 -18.84 -5.79
C GLU A 178 2.76 -19.86 -5.92
N GLU A 179 3.87 -19.59 -5.24
CA GLU A 179 5.13 -20.34 -5.36
C GLU A 179 4.95 -21.85 -5.09
N LYS A 180 4.19 -22.23 -4.05
CA LYS A 180 3.95 -23.64 -3.68
C LYS A 180 3.31 -24.46 -4.80
N ARG A 181 2.51 -23.82 -5.66
CA ARG A 181 1.77 -24.49 -6.75
C ARG A 181 2.37 -24.22 -8.13
N GLY A 182 3.27 -23.24 -8.24
CA GLY A 182 3.78 -22.77 -9.53
C GLY A 182 2.68 -22.16 -10.40
N GLU A 183 1.68 -21.54 -9.79
CA GLU A 183 0.48 -21.03 -10.44
C GLU A 183 0.38 -19.51 -10.33
N MET A 184 -0.19 -18.89 -11.36
CA MET A 184 -0.59 -17.49 -11.37
C MET A 184 -2.10 -17.41 -11.18
N SER A 185 -2.55 -16.42 -10.42
CA SER A 185 -3.96 -16.06 -10.27
C SER A 185 -4.19 -14.62 -10.70
N LEU A 186 -5.34 -14.37 -11.34
CA LEU A 186 -5.79 -13.01 -11.62
C LEU A 186 -6.36 -12.41 -10.33
N ALA A 187 -5.83 -11.26 -9.91
CA ALA A 187 -6.12 -10.67 -8.61
C ALA A 187 -6.93 -9.37 -8.71
N ALA A 188 -6.68 -8.55 -9.73
CA ALA A 188 -7.47 -7.36 -10.02
C ALA A 188 -7.41 -7.02 -11.51
N VAL A 189 -8.41 -6.31 -12.00
CA VAL A 189 -8.49 -5.85 -13.38
C VAL A 189 -9.16 -4.48 -13.48
N LYS A 190 -8.91 -3.79 -14.60
CA LYS A 190 -9.63 -2.58 -15.00
C LYS A 190 -9.77 -2.55 -16.51
N GLY A 191 -10.90 -2.07 -17.00
CA GLY A 191 -11.09 -1.78 -18.44
C GLY A 191 -11.16 -3.01 -19.35
N VAL A 192 -11.33 -4.21 -18.80
CA VAL A 192 -11.45 -5.48 -19.55
C VAL A 192 -12.84 -6.11 -19.39
N SER A 193 -13.18 -7.03 -20.27
CA SER A 193 -14.45 -7.74 -20.29
C SER A 193 -14.59 -8.72 -19.12
N ARG A 194 -15.83 -9.00 -18.70
CA ARG A 194 -16.12 -10.03 -17.69
C ARG A 194 -15.58 -11.41 -18.06
N ARG A 195 -15.49 -11.72 -19.36
CA ARG A 195 -14.95 -13.01 -19.84
C ARG A 195 -13.46 -13.14 -19.54
N PHE A 196 -12.72 -12.03 -19.62
CA PHE A 196 -11.31 -11.97 -19.22
C PHE A 196 -11.16 -12.18 -17.72
N SER A 197 -12.00 -11.51 -16.91
CA SER A 197 -12.00 -11.62 -15.44
C SER A 197 -12.26 -13.04 -14.92
N ASN A 198 -12.99 -13.87 -15.66
CA ASN A 198 -13.40 -15.21 -15.21
C ASN A 198 -12.29 -16.29 -15.31
N LYS A 199 -11.11 -15.99 -15.88
CA LYS A 199 -10.00 -16.95 -15.96
C LYS A 199 -9.12 -16.90 -14.71
N THR A 200 -9.48 -17.66 -13.70
CA THR A 200 -9.05 -17.41 -12.32
C THR A 200 -7.78 -18.11 -11.84
N ARG A 201 -7.15 -19.00 -12.61
CA ARG A 201 -5.80 -19.51 -12.30
C ARG A 201 -5.18 -20.23 -13.49
N TRP A 202 -3.86 -20.16 -13.64
CA TRP A 202 -3.13 -20.93 -14.66
C TRP A 202 -1.73 -21.30 -14.18
N LYS A 203 -1.21 -22.44 -14.64
CA LYS A 203 0.17 -22.86 -14.37
C LYS A 203 1.16 -22.05 -15.22
N VAL A 204 2.28 -21.68 -14.62
CA VAL A 204 3.39 -21.05 -15.36
C VAL A 204 4.06 -22.12 -16.23
N ARG A 205 4.06 -21.91 -17.55
CA ARG A 205 4.75 -22.79 -18.51
C ARG A 205 6.19 -22.34 -18.69
N GLN A 206 7.14 -23.26 -18.49
CA GLN A 206 8.56 -23.04 -18.79
C GLN A 206 8.74 -22.59 -20.25
N GLY A 207 9.53 -21.53 -20.46
CA GLY A 207 9.75 -20.94 -21.79
C GLY A 207 8.57 -20.14 -22.37
N GLY A 208 7.43 -20.08 -21.70
CA GLY A 208 6.29 -19.26 -22.11
C GLY A 208 6.43 -17.78 -21.74
N LEU A 209 5.56 -16.93 -22.27
CA LEU A 209 5.57 -15.47 -22.05
C LEU A 209 5.60 -15.09 -20.56
N THR A 210 4.74 -15.71 -19.73
CA THR A 210 4.71 -15.45 -18.28
C THR A 210 6.05 -15.78 -17.62
N SER A 211 6.65 -16.94 -17.95
CA SER A 211 7.97 -17.31 -17.43
C SER A 211 9.06 -16.34 -17.88
N HIS A 212 9.00 -15.86 -19.13
CA HIS A 212 9.95 -14.88 -19.65
C HIS A 212 9.88 -13.55 -18.89
N ILE A 213 8.67 -13.02 -18.64
CA ILE A 213 8.48 -11.78 -17.87
C ILE A 213 9.00 -11.95 -16.44
N LEU A 214 8.67 -13.06 -15.78
CA LEU A 214 9.11 -13.33 -14.41
C LEU A 214 10.64 -13.46 -14.27
N ASN A 215 11.33 -13.88 -15.33
CA ASN A 215 12.79 -14.00 -15.34
C ASN A 215 13.51 -12.68 -15.63
N GLN A 216 12.79 -11.60 -15.94
CA GLN A 216 13.36 -10.26 -16.15
C GLN A 216 13.21 -9.39 -14.90
N ASP A 217 14.10 -8.42 -14.72
CA ASP A 217 14.01 -7.43 -13.63
C ASP A 217 13.41 -6.10 -14.09
N GLN A 218 13.28 -5.90 -15.41
CA GLN A 218 12.74 -4.70 -16.00
C GLN A 218 11.39 -4.99 -16.69
N PRO A 219 10.49 -3.99 -16.80
CA PRO A 219 9.24 -4.17 -17.51
C PRO A 219 9.45 -4.46 -19.00
N LEU A 220 8.65 -5.38 -19.53
CA LEU A 220 8.59 -5.69 -20.96
C LEU A 220 7.51 -4.86 -21.63
N ALA A 221 7.90 -3.90 -22.47
CA ALA A 221 6.98 -3.13 -23.31
C ALA A 221 6.81 -3.76 -24.69
N VAL A 222 5.56 -4.03 -25.08
CA VAL A 222 5.21 -4.63 -26.38
C VAL A 222 4.32 -3.66 -27.15
N GLN A 223 4.82 -3.19 -28.30
CA GLN A 223 4.14 -2.17 -29.11
C GLN A 223 2.95 -2.71 -29.92
N ASP A 224 3.05 -3.95 -30.39
CA ASP A 224 1.95 -4.66 -31.03
C ASP A 224 2.09 -6.16 -30.79
N ILE A 225 1.24 -6.74 -29.96
CA ILE A 225 1.29 -8.16 -29.60
C ILE A 225 1.10 -9.07 -30.81
N LYS A 226 0.38 -8.62 -31.86
CA LYS A 226 0.19 -9.41 -33.09
C LYS A 226 1.46 -9.53 -33.94
N ARG A 227 2.40 -8.59 -33.77
CA ARG A 227 3.67 -8.55 -34.50
C ARG A 227 4.84 -9.04 -33.66
N HIS A 228 4.62 -9.35 -32.39
CA HIS A 228 5.68 -9.74 -31.49
C HIS A 228 5.95 -11.25 -31.59
N PRO A 229 7.14 -11.68 -32.06
CA PRO A 229 7.40 -13.08 -32.46
C PRO A 229 7.30 -14.10 -31.31
N LYS A 230 7.39 -13.65 -30.06
CA LYS A 230 7.29 -14.50 -28.85
C LYS A 230 5.96 -14.37 -28.10
N PHE A 231 4.99 -13.64 -28.66
CA PHE A 231 3.74 -13.35 -27.96
C PHE A 231 2.61 -14.27 -28.45
N ASP A 232 2.43 -15.40 -27.76
CA ASP A 232 1.37 -16.37 -28.03
C ASP A 232 0.43 -16.46 -26.82
N ASN A 233 -0.42 -15.44 -26.64
CA ASN A 233 -1.46 -15.45 -25.62
C ASN A 233 -2.86 -15.27 -26.26
N PRO A 234 -3.59 -16.37 -26.53
CA PRO A 234 -4.89 -16.32 -27.20
C PRO A 234 -5.99 -15.68 -26.32
N ILE A 235 -5.71 -15.43 -25.04
CA ILE A 235 -6.63 -14.76 -24.13
C ILE A 235 -6.57 -13.25 -24.38
N MET A 236 -5.37 -12.68 -24.37
CA MET A 236 -5.14 -11.26 -24.62
C MET A 236 -5.54 -10.87 -26.04
N LEU A 237 -5.26 -11.73 -27.03
CA LEU A 237 -5.69 -11.51 -28.42
C LEU A 237 -7.22 -11.48 -28.58
N ARG A 238 -7.95 -12.35 -27.89
CA ARG A 238 -9.43 -12.38 -27.93
C ARG A 238 -10.06 -11.21 -27.20
N GLU A 239 -9.40 -10.70 -26.18
CA GLU A 239 -9.81 -9.48 -25.48
C GLU A 239 -9.60 -8.22 -26.34
N GLY A 240 -8.82 -8.33 -27.42
CA GLY A 240 -8.53 -7.20 -28.32
C GLY A 240 -7.36 -6.35 -27.86
N ILE A 241 -6.58 -6.78 -26.87
CA ILE A 241 -5.35 -6.10 -26.45
C ILE A 241 -4.41 -6.06 -27.65
N ARG A 242 -3.78 -4.91 -27.88
CA ARG A 242 -2.84 -4.70 -28.98
C ARG A 242 -1.47 -4.30 -28.49
N SER A 243 -1.35 -3.51 -27.43
CA SER A 243 -0.05 -3.17 -26.84
C SER A 243 -0.15 -3.26 -25.32
N LEU A 244 1.00 -3.48 -24.67
CA LEU A 244 1.05 -3.58 -23.22
C LEU A 244 2.44 -3.25 -22.65
N ILE A 245 2.48 -2.96 -21.36
CA ILE A 245 3.68 -3.11 -20.53
C ILE A 245 3.39 -4.19 -19.50
N ALA A 246 4.25 -5.20 -19.43
CA ALA A 246 4.24 -6.24 -18.41
C ALA A 246 5.40 -6.01 -17.44
N SER A 247 5.09 -5.66 -16.21
CA SER A 247 6.09 -5.36 -15.18
C SER A 247 6.14 -6.47 -14.13
N PRO A 248 7.30 -7.13 -13.94
CA PRO A 248 7.45 -8.15 -12.91
C PRO A 248 7.42 -7.51 -11.52
N LEU A 249 6.66 -8.13 -10.61
CA LEU A 249 6.61 -7.73 -9.21
C LEU A 249 7.58 -8.62 -8.43
N LYS A 250 8.71 -8.05 -8.03
CA LYS A 250 9.76 -8.76 -7.28
C LYS A 250 10.19 -7.98 -6.03
N THR A 251 10.58 -8.73 -5.02
CA THR A 251 11.05 -8.23 -3.71
C THR A 251 12.15 -9.18 -3.23
N GLU A 252 13.35 -8.68 -2.95
CA GLU A 252 14.49 -9.49 -2.46
C GLU A 252 14.73 -10.81 -3.24
N GLY A 253 14.56 -10.78 -4.57
CA GLY A 253 14.71 -11.96 -5.44
C GLY A 253 13.50 -12.92 -5.49
N ARG A 254 12.45 -12.67 -4.70
CA ARG A 254 11.19 -13.42 -4.74
C ARG A 254 10.21 -12.85 -5.75
N ILE A 255 9.51 -13.74 -6.44
CA ILE A 255 8.47 -13.39 -7.40
C ILE A 255 7.13 -13.25 -6.67
N VAL A 256 6.54 -12.05 -6.72
CA VAL A 256 5.22 -11.76 -6.17
C VAL A 256 4.12 -11.94 -7.22
N GLY A 257 4.41 -11.56 -8.48
CA GLY A 257 3.40 -11.52 -9.53
C GLY A 257 3.82 -10.70 -10.75
N ILE A 258 2.84 -10.31 -11.56
CA ILE A 258 3.03 -9.42 -12.72
C ILE A 258 1.92 -8.39 -12.76
N LEU A 259 2.30 -7.13 -12.98
CA LEU A 259 1.40 -6.02 -13.25
C LEU A 259 1.39 -5.71 -14.75
N TYR A 260 0.22 -5.65 -15.34
CA TYR A 260 -0.01 -5.33 -16.74
C TYR A 260 -0.77 -4.01 -16.88
N VAL A 261 -0.36 -3.21 -17.84
CA VAL A 261 -1.14 -2.10 -18.40
C VAL A 261 -1.29 -2.33 -19.90
N ASP A 262 -2.49 -2.17 -20.40
CA ASP A 262 -2.92 -2.68 -21.71
C ASP A 262 -3.62 -1.58 -22.52
N ASP A 263 -3.39 -1.55 -23.83
CA ASP A 263 -4.11 -0.70 -24.77
C ASP A 263 -4.67 -1.56 -25.93
N PHE A 264 -5.82 -1.16 -26.46
CA PHE A 264 -6.53 -1.87 -27.52
C PHE A 264 -6.07 -1.44 -28.93
N LYS A 265 -5.07 -0.57 -29.00
CA LYS A 265 -4.36 -0.17 -30.22
C LYS A 265 -2.85 -0.35 -30.07
N PRO A 266 -2.11 -0.48 -31.18
CA PRO A 266 -0.64 -0.41 -31.14
C PRO A 266 -0.19 0.92 -30.53
N ARG A 267 0.84 0.86 -29.67
CA ARG A 267 1.33 2.03 -28.95
C ARG A 267 2.82 1.89 -28.67
N GLN A 268 3.56 2.97 -28.87
CA GLN A 268 4.93 3.07 -28.38
C GLN A 268 4.91 3.70 -27.00
N PHE A 269 5.34 2.95 -25.98
CA PHE A 269 5.50 3.46 -24.63
C PHE A 269 6.82 4.22 -24.50
N THR A 270 6.77 5.35 -23.82
CA THR A 270 7.92 6.19 -23.53
C THR A 270 8.78 5.58 -22.42
N THR A 271 10.06 5.92 -22.39
CA THR A 271 10.97 5.51 -21.30
C THR A 271 10.43 5.96 -19.94
N ARG A 272 9.80 7.15 -19.87
CA ARG A 272 9.17 7.67 -18.65
C ARG A 272 8.05 6.76 -18.15
N GLU A 273 7.12 6.33 -19.02
CA GLU A 273 6.02 5.42 -18.63
C GLU A 273 6.55 4.09 -18.11
N ILE A 274 7.58 3.54 -18.77
CA ILE A 274 8.22 2.28 -18.35
C ILE A 274 8.90 2.45 -16.99
N SER A 275 9.65 3.53 -16.78
CA SER A 275 10.32 3.84 -15.51
C SER A 275 9.34 4.05 -14.36
N LEU A 276 8.24 4.78 -14.60
CA LEU A 276 7.19 4.99 -13.60
C LEU A 276 6.51 3.68 -13.21
N LEU A 277 6.19 2.83 -14.19
CA LEU A 277 5.59 1.53 -13.91
C LEU A 277 6.54 0.60 -13.18
N SER A 278 7.84 0.63 -13.50
CA SER A 278 8.89 -0.10 -12.78
C SER A 278 8.92 0.31 -11.30
N LEU A 279 8.93 1.62 -11.01
CA LEU A 279 8.92 2.12 -9.63
C LEU A 279 7.64 1.73 -8.88
N LEU A 280 6.47 1.88 -9.51
CA LEU A 280 5.20 1.43 -8.94
C LEU A 280 5.23 -0.08 -8.65
N SER A 281 5.85 -0.86 -9.53
CA SER A 281 5.96 -2.32 -9.39
C SER A 281 6.79 -2.72 -8.18
N THR A 282 7.87 -2.00 -7.88
CA THR A 282 8.65 -2.20 -6.64
C THR A 282 7.79 -1.94 -5.40
N PHE A 283 7.10 -0.80 -5.32
CA PHE A 283 6.23 -0.49 -4.18
C PHE A 283 5.05 -1.46 -4.06
N ALA A 284 4.45 -1.84 -5.19
CA ALA A 284 3.38 -2.83 -5.25
C ALA A 284 3.86 -4.20 -4.73
N ALA A 285 5.02 -4.68 -5.17
CA ALA A 285 5.59 -5.93 -4.70
C ALA A 285 5.78 -5.92 -3.17
N MET A 286 6.38 -4.86 -2.62
CA MET A 286 6.59 -4.69 -1.17
C MET A 286 5.26 -4.64 -0.40
N ALA A 287 4.27 -3.88 -0.88
CA ALA A 287 2.97 -3.77 -0.23
C ALA A 287 2.23 -5.11 -0.22
N ILE A 288 2.23 -5.84 -1.34
CA ILE A 288 1.59 -7.14 -1.46
C ILE A 288 2.26 -8.16 -0.53
N GLU A 289 3.60 -8.20 -0.48
CA GLU A 289 4.33 -9.10 0.41
C GLU A 289 4.05 -8.78 1.88
N LYS A 290 4.09 -7.49 2.27
CA LYS A 290 3.71 -7.04 3.61
C LYS A 290 2.31 -7.52 3.97
N THR A 291 1.31 -7.33 3.10
CA THR A 291 -0.07 -7.74 3.38
C THR A 291 -0.18 -9.26 3.52
N LYS A 292 0.49 -10.04 2.66
CA LYS A 292 0.54 -11.51 2.78
C LYS A 292 1.19 -11.97 4.08
N LEU A 293 2.27 -11.31 4.51
CA LEU A 293 2.96 -11.61 5.75
C LEU A 293 2.07 -11.29 6.95
N LEU A 294 1.45 -10.10 6.97
CA LEU A 294 0.51 -9.71 8.02
C LEU A 294 -0.67 -10.66 8.11
N GLU A 295 -1.23 -11.10 6.98
CA GLU A 295 -2.30 -12.09 6.95
C GLU A 295 -1.84 -13.45 7.51
N SER A 296 -0.65 -13.91 7.11
CA SER A 296 -0.07 -15.16 7.62
C SER A 296 0.21 -15.08 9.12
N THR A 297 0.77 -13.98 9.61
CA THR A 297 1.00 -13.74 11.04
C THR A 297 -0.31 -13.65 11.81
N ARG A 298 -1.33 -12.98 11.25
CA ARG A 298 -2.68 -12.93 11.86
C ARG A 298 -3.29 -14.33 11.96
N GLN A 299 -3.20 -15.14 10.90
CA GLN A 299 -3.69 -16.52 10.93
C GLN A 299 -2.96 -17.36 11.98
N LEU A 300 -1.62 -17.34 12.00
CA LEU A 300 -0.82 -18.03 13.02
C LEU A 300 -1.18 -17.57 14.46
N ALA A 301 -1.46 -16.28 14.64
CA ALA A 301 -1.84 -15.76 15.95
C ALA A 301 -3.23 -16.24 16.43
N ILE A 302 -4.14 -16.60 15.52
CA ILE A 302 -5.53 -16.95 15.85
C ILE A 302 -5.88 -18.43 15.65
N THR A 303 -5.05 -19.21 14.96
CA THR A 303 -5.30 -20.64 14.69
C THR A 303 -4.42 -21.56 15.54
N ASP A 304 -4.89 -22.79 15.76
CA ASP A 304 -4.13 -23.92 16.31
C ASP A 304 -3.42 -24.66 15.17
N GLU A 305 -2.08 -24.78 15.25
CA GLU A 305 -1.25 -25.32 14.16
C GLU A 305 -1.56 -26.79 13.84
N LEU A 306 -2.00 -27.57 14.82
CA LEU A 306 -2.25 -29.00 14.62
C LEU A 306 -3.55 -29.24 13.85
N THR A 307 -4.62 -28.55 14.24
CA THR A 307 -5.99 -28.82 13.74
C THR A 307 -6.46 -27.82 12.69
N GLY A 308 -5.81 -26.67 12.57
CA GLY A 308 -6.23 -25.57 11.68
C GLY A 308 -7.53 -24.88 12.11
N LEU A 309 -8.02 -25.18 13.31
CA LEU A 309 -9.15 -24.49 13.95
C LEU A 309 -8.67 -23.20 14.63
N TYR A 310 -9.60 -22.38 15.12
CA TYR A 310 -9.21 -21.26 15.98
C TYR A 310 -8.58 -21.75 17.29
N ASN A 311 -7.62 -21.01 17.82
CA ASN A 311 -7.00 -21.32 19.10
C ASN A 311 -7.83 -20.75 20.27
N HIS A 312 -7.47 -21.19 21.49
CA HIS A 312 -8.13 -20.77 22.73
C HIS A 312 -8.17 -19.23 22.91
N ARG A 313 -7.10 -18.52 22.52
CA ARG A 313 -7.04 -17.05 22.64
C ARG A 313 -8.08 -16.39 21.75
N HIS A 314 -8.18 -16.81 20.49
CA HIS A 314 -9.15 -16.26 19.55
C HIS A 314 -10.59 -16.62 19.95
N PHE A 315 -10.81 -17.85 20.43
CA PHE A 315 -12.10 -18.26 21.00
C PHE A 315 -12.59 -17.28 22.08
N ARG A 316 -11.74 -16.94 23.05
CA ARG A 316 -12.12 -16.01 24.14
C ARG A 316 -12.49 -14.62 23.62
N GLN A 317 -11.76 -14.12 22.63
CA GLN A 317 -12.05 -12.83 22.02
C GLN A 317 -13.40 -12.85 21.30
N GLN A 318 -13.64 -13.87 20.46
CA GLN A 318 -14.90 -14.02 19.72
C GLN A 318 -16.11 -14.21 20.63
N LEU A 319 -15.95 -14.97 21.72
CA LEU A 319 -17.04 -15.18 22.67
C LEU A 319 -17.50 -13.87 23.31
N ASN A 320 -16.55 -13.00 23.70
CA ASN A 320 -16.88 -11.69 24.24
C ASN A 320 -17.58 -10.79 23.22
N ILE A 321 -17.13 -10.80 21.97
CA ILE A 321 -17.75 -10.05 20.87
C ILE A 321 -19.20 -10.52 20.66
N GLU A 322 -19.42 -11.83 20.56
CA GLU A 322 -20.74 -12.40 20.29
C GLU A 322 -21.69 -12.27 21.49
N ILE A 323 -21.19 -12.32 22.73
CA ILE A 323 -22.01 -11.99 23.92
C ILE A 323 -22.46 -10.53 23.88
N ASN A 324 -21.56 -9.59 23.62
CA ASN A 324 -21.91 -8.17 23.53
C ASN A 324 -22.91 -7.91 22.40
N ARG A 325 -22.78 -8.62 21.28
CA ARG A 325 -23.73 -8.57 20.16
C ARG A 325 -25.09 -9.15 20.56
N ALA A 326 -25.10 -10.29 21.23
CA ALA A 326 -26.32 -10.93 21.71
C ALA A 326 -27.07 -10.06 22.71
N ASP A 327 -26.36 -9.47 23.69
CA ASP A 327 -26.91 -8.56 24.69
C ASP A 327 -27.51 -7.30 24.04
N ARG A 328 -26.76 -6.65 23.15
CA ARG A 328 -27.19 -5.42 22.44
C ARG A 328 -28.47 -5.62 21.62
N TYR A 329 -28.58 -6.75 20.93
CA TYR A 329 -29.69 -7.01 20.00
C TYR A 329 -30.76 -7.95 20.57
N GLY A 330 -30.66 -8.35 21.84
CA GLY A 330 -31.58 -9.31 22.45
C GLY A 330 -31.59 -10.68 21.76
N ARG A 331 -30.46 -11.09 21.17
CA ARG A 331 -30.33 -12.37 20.43
C ARG A 331 -29.85 -13.49 21.35
N SER A 332 -30.07 -14.73 20.94
CA SER A 332 -29.57 -15.91 21.66
C SER A 332 -28.18 -16.30 21.16
N LEU A 333 -27.34 -16.80 22.06
CA LEU A 333 -26.03 -17.36 21.75
C LEU A 333 -25.91 -18.68 22.48
N SER A 334 -25.35 -19.71 21.86
CA SER A 334 -25.03 -20.96 22.56
C SER A 334 -23.54 -21.29 22.45
N LEU A 335 -23.02 -21.94 23.49
CA LEU A 335 -21.66 -22.44 23.55
C LEU A 335 -21.69 -23.95 23.74
N MET A 336 -20.84 -24.65 23.00
CA MET A 336 -20.59 -26.08 23.15
C MET A 336 -19.14 -26.28 23.58
N MET A 337 -18.93 -27.11 24.60
CA MET A 337 -17.63 -27.62 25.05
C MET A 337 -17.60 -29.12 24.79
N ILE A 338 -16.53 -29.61 24.17
CA ILE A 338 -16.41 -30.95 23.62
C ILE A 338 -15.08 -31.53 24.06
N ASP A 339 -15.08 -32.79 24.48
CA ASP A 339 -13.86 -33.49 24.88
C ASP A 339 -13.86 -34.91 24.31
N ILE A 340 -12.69 -35.35 23.83
CA ILE A 340 -12.51 -36.69 23.29
C ILE A 340 -12.41 -37.71 24.43
N ASP A 341 -13.37 -38.62 24.46
CA ASP A 341 -13.45 -39.63 25.51
C ASP A 341 -12.24 -40.57 25.47
N TYR A 342 -11.56 -40.71 26.61
CA TYR A 342 -10.41 -41.61 26.79
C TYR A 342 -9.22 -41.31 25.86
N PHE A 343 -9.02 -40.05 25.44
CA PHE A 343 -7.94 -39.70 24.52
C PHE A 343 -6.55 -40.04 25.05
N LYS A 344 -6.31 -39.88 26.36
CA LYS A 344 -5.07 -40.38 27.00
C LYS A 344 -4.83 -41.87 26.74
N HIS A 345 -5.84 -42.72 26.94
CA HIS A 345 -5.73 -44.15 26.66
C HIS A 345 -5.45 -44.43 25.18
N TYR A 346 -6.07 -43.66 24.27
CA TYR A 346 -5.76 -43.74 22.84
C TYR A 346 -4.29 -43.43 22.54
N ASN A 347 -3.74 -42.36 23.13
CA ASN A 347 -2.34 -41.99 22.98
C ASN A 347 -1.40 -43.04 23.57
N ASP A 348 -1.68 -43.52 24.78
CA ASP A 348 -0.86 -44.53 25.46
C ASP A 348 -0.83 -45.85 24.67
N THR A 349 -1.93 -46.18 23.97
CA THR A 349 -2.05 -47.42 23.18
C THR A 349 -1.48 -47.31 21.77
N ASN A 350 -1.54 -46.14 21.13
CA ASN A 350 -1.27 -45.99 19.68
C ASN A 350 -0.17 -44.95 19.36
N GLY A 351 0.37 -44.29 20.37
CA GLY A 351 1.34 -43.21 20.24
C GLY A 351 0.72 -41.86 19.89
N HIS A 352 1.41 -40.79 20.30
CA HIS A 352 0.95 -39.41 20.10
C HIS A 352 0.77 -39.01 18.63
N LEU A 353 1.53 -39.59 17.70
CA LEU A 353 1.36 -39.33 16.26
C LEU A 353 -0.04 -39.72 15.77
N LYS A 354 -0.55 -40.87 16.22
CA LYS A 354 -1.92 -41.30 15.92
C LYS A 354 -2.96 -40.47 16.67
N GLY A 355 -2.65 -39.99 17.87
CA GLY A 355 -3.48 -39.01 18.57
C GLY A 355 -3.63 -37.70 17.79
N ASN A 356 -2.54 -37.20 17.22
CA ASN A 356 -2.54 -36.00 16.39
C ASN A 356 -3.41 -36.15 15.14
N GLU A 357 -3.41 -37.33 14.51
CA GLU A 357 -4.33 -37.65 13.40
C GLU A 357 -5.80 -37.62 13.85
N VAL A 358 -6.11 -38.18 15.03
CA VAL A 358 -7.46 -38.10 15.60
C VAL A 358 -7.89 -36.66 15.84
N LEU A 359 -7.02 -35.81 16.42
CA LEU A 359 -7.32 -34.40 16.68
C LEU A 359 -7.63 -33.63 15.39
N LYS A 360 -6.84 -33.86 14.33
CA LYS A 360 -7.08 -33.29 12.99
C LYS A 360 -8.44 -33.71 12.44
N GLU A 361 -8.74 -34.99 12.53
CA GLU A 361 -9.95 -35.57 11.94
C GLU A 361 -11.21 -35.15 12.71
N VAL A 362 -11.15 -35.13 14.05
CA VAL A 362 -12.22 -34.54 14.88
C VAL A 362 -12.41 -33.07 14.50
N GLY A 363 -11.35 -32.27 14.43
CA GLY A 363 -11.44 -30.87 14.04
C GLY A 363 -12.09 -30.65 12.67
N ARG A 364 -11.75 -31.49 11.69
CA ARG A 364 -12.37 -31.51 10.35
C ARG A 364 -13.89 -31.78 10.44
N ILE A 365 -14.29 -32.81 11.18
CA ILE A 365 -15.71 -33.16 11.37
C ILE A 365 -16.49 -32.01 12.04
N LEU A 366 -15.90 -31.36 13.05
CA LEU A 366 -16.52 -30.22 13.72
C LEU A 366 -16.78 -29.08 12.74
N LYS A 367 -15.77 -28.75 11.91
CA LYS A 367 -15.87 -27.68 10.91
C LYS A 367 -16.92 -27.96 9.83
N GLU A 368 -17.05 -29.22 9.39
CA GLU A 368 -18.05 -29.64 8.39
C GLU A 368 -19.49 -29.61 8.89
N ILE A 369 -19.70 -29.86 10.19
CA ILE A 369 -21.03 -29.86 10.80
C ILE A 369 -21.51 -28.46 11.16
N SER A 370 -20.57 -27.57 11.47
CA SER A 370 -20.79 -26.18 11.82
C SER A 370 -21.19 -25.34 10.60
N ARG A 371 -21.94 -24.27 10.85
CA ARG A 371 -22.27 -23.26 9.84
C ARG A 371 -21.09 -22.30 9.67
N GLU A 372 -21.09 -21.56 8.58
CA GLU A 372 -20.08 -20.52 8.31
C GLU A 372 -19.99 -19.46 9.42
N VAL A 373 -21.12 -19.16 10.06
CA VAL A 373 -21.20 -18.19 11.18
C VAL A 373 -20.79 -18.77 12.53
N ASP A 374 -20.65 -20.09 12.66
CA ASP A 374 -20.26 -20.73 13.91
C ASP A 374 -18.73 -20.67 14.07
N ILE A 375 -18.24 -20.33 15.26
CA ILE A 375 -16.80 -20.26 15.54
C ILE A 375 -16.35 -21.57 16.18
N VAL A 376 -15.57 -22.36 15.44
CA VAL A 376 -15.01 -23.64 15.90
C VAL A 376 -13.56 -23.47 16.34
N ALA A 377 -13.25 -23.86 17.57
CA ALA A 377 -11.94 -23.70 18.16
C ALA A 377 -11.43 -24.97 18.85
N ARG A 378 -10.10 -25.13 18.90
CA ARG A 378 -9.45 -26.04 19.83
C ARG A 378 -9.21 -25.28 21.14
N TYR A 379 -9.91 -25.69 22.18
CA TYR A 379 -9.93 -25.02 23.48
C TYR A 379 -8.76 -25.45 24.36
N GLY A 380 -8.38 -26.73 24.28
CA GLY A 380 -7.31 -27.34 25.08
C GLY A 380 -6.62 -28.48 24.33
N GLY A 381 -5.91 -29.36 25.06
CA GLY A 381 -5.16 -30.46 24.46
C GLY A 381 -6.04 -31.42 23.65
N GLU A 382 -7.13 -31.89 24.25
CA GLU A 382 -8.13 -32.80 23.64
C GLU A 382 -9.55 -32.21 23.63
N GLU A 383 -9.64 -30.91 23.93
CA GLU A 383 -10.88 -30.17 24.12
C GLU A 383 -11.13 -29.21 22.96
N PHE A 384 -12.38 -29.16 22.51
CA PHE A 384 -12.84 -28.28 21.44
C PHE A 384 -14.05 -27.48 21.90
N SER A 385 -14.28 -26.34 21.25
CA SER A 385 -15.45 -25.52 21.52
C SER A 385 -16.09 -25.02 20.23
N ILE A 386 -17.40 -24.77 20.30
CA ILE A 386 -18.17 -24.16 19.20
C ILE A 386 -19.04 -23.04 19.78
N ILE A 387 -18.79 -21.81 19.31
CA ILE A 387 -19.67 -20.66 19.54
C ILE A 387 -20.72 -20.66 18.43
N MET A 388 -22.00 -20.66 18.80
CA MET A 388 -23.13 -20.73 17.89
C MET A 388 -23.99 -19.47 18.02
N PRO A 389 -23.69 -18.39 17.27
CA PRO A 389 -24.53 -17.21 17.23
C PRO A 389 -25.98 -17.54 16.83
N GLU A 390 -26.92 -16.75 17.33
CA GLU A 390 -28.36 -16.84 17.02
C GLU A 390 -28.97 -18.23 17.26
N THR A 391 -28.40 -18.97 18.20
CA THR A 391 -28.78 -20.35 18.49
C THR A 391 -29.32 -20.47 19.91
N LYS A 392 -30.59 -20.84 20.01
CA LYS A 392 -31.28 -21.17 21.27
C LYS A 392 -30.91 -22.58 21.74
N ARG A 393 -31.13 -22.85 23.03
CA ARG A 393 -30.80 -24.12 23.70
C ARG A 393 -31.26 -25.38 22.96
N ARG A 394 -32.51 -25.41 22.47
CA ARG A 394 -33.05 -26.57 21.74
C ARG A 394 -32.27 -26.88 20.47
N ARG A 395 -31.85 -25.84 19.73
CA ARG A 395 -31.06 -26.00 18.49
C ARG A 395 -29.61 -26.38 18.80
N ALA A 396 -29.04 -25.84 19.87
CA ALA A 396 -27.72 -26.23 20.35
C ALA A 396 -27.68 -27.73 20.70
N LEU A 397 -28.66 -28.22 21.48
CA LEU A 397 -28.79 -29.64 21.81
C LEU A 397 -28.86 -30.52 20.56
N ALA A 398 -29.69 -30.14 19.58
CA ALA A 398 -29.84 -30.90 18.34
C ALA A 398 -28.51 -30.97 17.54
N LEU A 399 -27.77 -29.87 17.50
CA LEU A 399 -26.46 -29.81 16.85
C LEU A 399 -25.42 -30.66 17.60
N SER A 400 -25.36 -30.56 18.93
CA SER A 400 -24.50 -31.36 19.79
C SER A 400 -24.74 -32.85 19.61
N GLU A 401 -26.00 -33.30 19.56
CA GLU A 401 -26.32 -34.72 19.34
C GLU A 401 -25.94 -35.19 17.94
N ARG A 402 -26.16 -34.36 16.93
CA ARG A 402 -25.75 -34.67 15.55
C ARG A 402 -24.24 -34.84 15.45
N LEU A 403 -23.49 -33.93 16.07
CA LEU A 403 -22.03 -33.96 16.13
C LEU A 403 -21.51 -35.20 16.84
N ARG A 404 -22.02 -35.47 18.05
CA ARG A 404 -21.67 -36.64 18.84
C ARG A 404 -21.91 -37.95 18.07
N LYS A 405 -23.09 -38.09 17.45
CA LYS A 405 -23.43 -39.25 16.61
C LYS A 405 -22.50 -39.38 15.41
N ARG A 406 -22.17 -38.28 14.72
CA ARG A 406 -21.25 -38.29 13.59
C ARG A 406 -19.87 -38.81 14.00
N ILE A 407 -19.29 -38.28 15.09
CA ILE A 407 -17.99 -38.73 15.60
C ILE A 407 -18.05 -40.20 16.01
N ALA A 408 -19.07 -40.61 16.77
CA ALA A 408 -19.23 -42.02 17.18
C ALA A 408 -19.43 -43.01 16.02
N SER A 409 -19.90 -42.54 14.86
CA SER A 409 -20.05 -43.32 13.63
C SER A 409 -18.83 -43.27 12.71
N HIS A 410 -17.90 -42.33 12.94
CA HIS A 410 -16.73 -42.15 12.10
C HIS A 410 -15.70 -43.27 12.35
N LYS A 411 -15.04 -43.72 11.29
CA LYS A 411 -14.05 -44.80 11.35
C LYS A 411 -12.65 -44.24 11.63
N PHE A 412 -12.36 -43.99 12.91
CA PHE A 412 -10.99 -43.66 13.32
C PHE A 412 -10.11 -44.92 13.30
N GLU A 413 -8.86 -44.76 12.86
CA GLU A 413 -7.86 -45.82 12.91
C GLU A 413 -7.67 -46.30 14.36
N ASN A 414 -7.42 -47.61 14.58
CA ASN A 414 -7.22 -48.20 15.91
C ASN A 414 -8.33 -47.97 16.97
N ALA A 415 -9.49 -47.41 16.59
CA ALA A 415 -10.60 -47.15 17.52
C ALA A 415 -11.12 -48.42 18.23
N ARG A 416 -10.94 -49.60 17.62
CA ARG A 416 -11.31 -50.90 18.21
C ARG A 416 -10.56 -51.22 19.50
N LYS A 417 -9.40 -50.59 19.75
CA LYS A 417 -8.61 -50.75 20.98
C LYS A 417 -9.09 -49.86 22.14
N GLN A 418 -10.10 -49.02 21.93
CA GLN A 418 -10.67 -48.18 23.00
C GLN A 418 -11.56 -48.99 23.96
N PRO A 419 -11.81 -48.52 25.20
CA PRO A 419 -12.65 -49.22 26.17
C PRO A 419 -14.04 -49.64 25.64
N ASN A 420 -14.62 -48.85 24.73
CA ASN A 420 -15.92 -49.13 24.08
C ASN A 420 -15.80 -49.56 22.61
N LYS A 421 -14.60 -49.97 22.17
CA LYS A 421 -14.25 -50.30 20.77
C LYS A 421 -14.55 -49.19 19.76
N LYS A 422 -14.76 -47.96 20.24
CA LYS A 422 -15.07 -46.75 19.48
C LYS A 422 -14.40 -45.56 20.12
N LEU A 423 -14.04 -44.59 19.29
CA LEU A 423 -13.64 -43.25 19.72
C LEU A 423 -14.89 -42.37 19.74
N THR A 424 -15.16 -41.72 20.87
CA THR A 424 -16.37 -40.92 21.10
C THR A 424 -16.01 -39.58 21.71
N VAL A 425 -17.00 -38.69 21.83
CA VAL A 425 -16.86 -37.42 22.53
C VAL A 425 -17.98 -37.26 23.55
N SER A 426 -17.65 -36.60 24.66
CA SER A 426 -18.63 -36.04 25.57
C SER A 426 -18.84 -34.56 25.23
N VAL A 427 -20.08 -34.09 25.36
CA VAL A 427 -20.45 -32.71 24.97
C VAL A 427 -21.24 -32.03 26.08
N GLY A 428 -20.80 -30.84 26.48
CA GLY A 428 -21.54 -29.91 27.32
C GLY A 428 -22.01 -28.72 26.49
N ALA A 429 -23.24 -28.24 26.70
CA ALA A 429 -23.71 -27.02 26.07
C ALA A 429 -24.43 -26.09 27.05
N ALA A 430 -24.30 -24.79 26.81
CA ALA A 430 -24.99 -23.73 27.55
C ALA A 430 -25.47 -22.65 26.59
N SER A 431 -26.47 -21.87 26.99
CA SER A 431 -27.09 -20.85 26.14
C SER A 431 -27.27 -19.53 26.88
N TYR A 432 -26.80 -18.43 26.29
CA TYR A 432 -27.10 -17.08 26.74
C TYR A 432 -28.40 -16.57 26.07
N PRO A 433 -29.28 -15.88 26.81
CA PRO A 433 -29.21 -15.59 28.25
C PRO A 433 -29.88 -16.67 29.14
N GLU A 434 -30.31 -17.78 28.56
CA GLU A 434 -31.11 -18.82 29.24
C GLU A 434 -30.41 -19.41 30.49
N SER A 435 -29.14 -19.78 30.37
CA SER A 435 -28.33 -20.44 31.40
C SER A 435 -27.17 -19.61 31.95
N ALA A 436 -26.85 -18.46 31.34
CA ALA A 436 -25.70 -17.64 31.73
C ALA A 436 -25.95 -16.15 31.48
N GLY A 437 -25.34 -15.29 32.30
CA GLY A 437 -25.45 -13.83 32.20
C GLY A 437 -24.21 -13.14 31.61
N THR A 438 -23.07 -13.83 31.54
CA THR A 438 -21.79 -13.32 31.04
C THR A 438 -21.07 -14.38 30.21
N ALA A 439 -20.03 -13.99 29.46
CA ALA A 439 -19.16 -14.93 28.74
C ALA A 439 -18.49 -15.94 29.69
N PHE A 440 -18.06 -15.48 30.86
CA PHE A 440 -17.45 -16.33 31.88
C PHE A 440 -18.45 -17.37 32.41
N ASP A 441 -19.66 -16.94 32.78
CA ASP A 441 -20.71 -17.85 33.25
C ASP A 441 -21.09 -18.87 32.16
N LEU A 442 -21.10 -18.45 30.89
CA LEU A 442 -21.46 -19.32 29.78
C LEU A 442 -20.45 -20.45 29.58
N ILE A 443 -19.15 -20.15 29.70
CA ILE A 443 -18.09 -21.17 29.70
C ILE A 443 -18.26 -22.09 30.90
N ALA A 444 -18.39 -21.54 32.11
CA ALA A 444 -18.50 -22.34 33.33
C ALA A 444 -19.70 -23.31 33.30
N GLU A 445 -20.85 -22.86 32.79
CA GLU A 445 -22.04 -23.70 32.65
C GLU A 445 -21.89 -24.76 31.56
N ALA A 446 -21.21 -24.46 30.46
CA ALA A 446 -20.94 -25.44 29.41
C ALA A 446 -19.93 -26.50 29.88
N ASP A 447 -18.88 -26.11 30.60
CA ASP A 447 -17.89 -27.01 31.19
C ASP A 447 -18.50 -27.91 32.26
N LYS A 448 -19.36 -27.35 33.12
CA LYS A 448 -20.11 -28.14 34.09
C LYS A 448 -20.98 -29.20 33.41
N ALA A 449 -21.69 -28.81 32.35
CA ALA A 449 -22.49 -29.76 31.56
C ALA A 449 -21.61 -30.83 30.90
N LEU A 450 -20.42 -30.47 30.40
CA LEU A 450 -19.47 -31.43 29.83
C LEU A 450 -18.99 -32.43 30.89
N TYR A 451 -18.70 -31.96 32.09
CA TYR A 451 -18.34 -32.81 33.22
C TYR A 451 -19.47 -33.78 33.60
N GLU A 452 -20.72 -33.32 33.62
CA GLU A 452 -21.90 -34.17 33.82
C GLU A 452 -22.03 -35.24 32.72
N ALA A 453 -21.77 -34.89 31.46
CA ALA A 453 -21.76 -35.84 30.35
C ALA A 453 -20.70 -36.93 30.53
N LYS A 454 -19.48 -36.55 30.95
CA LYS A 454 -18.41 -37.53 31.25
C LYS A 454 -18.79 -38.47 32.40
N ARG A 455 -19.46 -37.96 33.45
CA ARG A 455 -19.93 -38.77 34.59
C ARG A 455 -21.09 -39.69 34.25
N ALA A 456 -21.95 -39.29 33.31
CA ALA A 456 -23.10 -40.08 32.87
C ALA A 456 -22.74 -41.26 31.94
N GLY A 457 -21.46 -41.65 31.88
CA GLY A 457 -20.99 -42.77 31.06
C GLY A 457 -20.31 -42.38 29.75
N ARG A 458 -20.03 -41.08 29.55
CA ARG A 458 -19.41 -40.52 28.33
C ARG A 458 -20.25 -40.75 27.07
N ASN A 459 -19.76 -40.35 25.90
CA ASN A 459 -20.48 -40.45 24.63
C ASN A 459 -21.94 -39.94 24.74
N THR A 460 -22.13 -38.80 25.43
CA THR A 460 -23.44 -38.21 25.68
C THR A 460 -23.38 -36.69 25.61
N VAL A 461 -24.56 -36.07 25.50
CA VAL A 461 -24.71 -34.62 25.52
C VAL A 461 -25.46 -34.21 26.78
N CYS A 462 -24.88 -33.27 27.53
CA CYS A 462 -25.55 -32.60 28.62
C CYS A 462 -25.68 -31.11 28.31
N VAL A 463 -26.80 -30.51 28.73
CA VAL A 463 -27.08 -29.10 28.50
C VAL A 463 -27.40 -28.45 29.82
N SER A 464 -26.73 -27.35 30.14
CA SER A 464 -27.00 -26.61 31.37
C SER A 464 -28.47 -26.17 31.42
N ARG A 465 -29.10 -26.48 32.55
CA ARG A 465 -30.42 -26.00 32.91
C ARG A 465 -30.23 -24.98 34.02
N ARG A 466 -30.62 -23.72 33.78
CA ARG A 466 -30.59 -22.69 34.82
C ARG A 466 -31.33 -23.19 36.07
N LYS A 467 -30.67 -23.21 37.22
CA LYS A 467 -31.36 -23.02 38.51
C LYS A 467 -31.85 -21.58 38.50
N SER A 468 -33.14 -21.35 38.68
CA SER A 468 -33.72 -20.01 38.77
C SER A 468 -32.98 -19.18 39.83
N ARG A 469 -31.98 -18.37 39.41
CA ARG A 469 -31.59 -17.21 40.21
C ARG A 469 -32.80 -16.29 40.21
N THR A 470 -33.38 -16.18 41.39
CA THR A 470 -34.32 -15.16 41.83
C THR A 470 -33.93 -13.80 41.25
N THR A 471 -34.98 -13.06 40.89
CA THR A 471 -34.99 -11.70 40.42
C THR A 471 -34.18 -10.78 41.34
N ASP A 472 -32.97 -10.42 40.92
CA ASP A 472 -32.30 -9.20 41.37
C ASP A 472 -31.37 -8.71 40.26
N ARG A 473 -31.98 -8.08 39.25
CA ARG A 473 -31.32 -7.04 38.46
C ARG A 473 -32.19 -5.80 38.58
N PRO A 474 -31.70 -4.65 39.08
CA PRO A 474 -32.45 -3.42 39.03
C PRO A 474 -32.71 -3.05 37.56
N PRO A 475 -33.85 -2.42 37.25
CA PRO A 475 -34.20 -2.08 35.87
C PRO A 475 -33.16 -1.13 35.26
N PRO A 476 -32.91 -1.21 33.94
CA PRO A 476 -31.97 -0.31 33.29
C PRO A 476 -32.44 1.14 33.45
N HIS A 477 -31.53 1.99 33.92
CA HIS A 477 -31.74 3.44 34.02
C HIS A 477 -32.26 3.98 32.68
N ARG A 478 -33.51 4.44 32.67
CA ARG A 478 -33.98 5.36 31.64
C ARG A 478 -33.14 6.64 31.77
N LEU A 479 -32.24 6.85 30.82
CA LEU A 479 -31.67 8.17 30.56
C LEU A 479 -32.83 9.13 30.33
N ARG A 480 -33.05 10.04 31.28
CA ARG A 480 -33.90 11.22 31.07
C ARG A 480 -33.24 12.03 29.97
N GLN A 481 -33.98 12.26 28.89
CA GLN A 481 -33.66 13.32 27.94
C GLN A 481 -33.94 14.65 28.65
N THR A 482 -32.92 15.51 28.68
CA THR A 482 -33.03 16.97 28.78
C THR A 482 -32.15 17.55 27.70
#